data_AF-A0A0W8G653-F1
#
_entry.id   AF-A0A0W8G653-F1
#
_cell.length_a   1.000
_cell.length_b   1.000
_cell.length_c   1.000
_cell.angle_alpha   90.00
_cell.angle_beta   90.00
_cell.angle_gamma   90.00
#
_symmetry.space_group_name_H-M   'P 1'
#
loop_
_entity.id
_entity.type
_entity.pdbx_description
1 polymer ?
#
loop_
_entity_poly.entity_id
_entity_poly.type
_entity_poly.pdbx_seq_one_letter_code
_entity_poly.pdbx_strand_id
1 'polypeptide(L)'
;MAGCQSKQTAYHFSIDQYQGFNAKNDFLTVTPLSRLASLDDMGIQMAAASRDDVLSKNLFDMAPAACPPTRLAAGKAGGSSDQLLRGAFALLGTRYRSGGDSPSTGFDCSGFTTWVFNKYGINLPRSSREQFQIGRQVAKSGLQKGDLVFFGSKRGISHVGIYLENGKFIHSASNGKTVQVSSLEEDYWKRRYAGGRRVF
;
A
#
# COMPACT_ATOMS: atom_id res chain seq x y z
N MET A 1 2.59 -35.15 -2.67
CA MET A 1 2.72 -34.02 -1.73
C MET A 1 2.17 -32.78 -2.41
N ALA A 2 1.04 -32.26 -1.91
CA ALA A 2 0.36 -31.10 -2.49
C ALA A 2 1.16 -29.83 -2.17
N GLY A 3 1.77 -29.23 -3.19
CA GLY A 3 2.50 -27.97 -3.09
C GLY A 3 1.53 -26.80 -2.99
N CYS A 4 1.61 -26.08 -1.89
CA CYS A 4 0.91 -24.82 -1.65
C CYS A 4 1.32 -23.78 -2.71
N GLN A 5 0.50 -23.62 -3.76
CA GLN A 5 0.69 -22.53 -4.71
C GLN A 5 0.21 -21.24 -4.04
N SER A 6 1.15 -20.41 -3.57
CA SER A 6 0.87 -19.05 -3.16
C SER A 6 0.42 -18.25 -4.39
N LYS A 7 -0.89 -18.04 -4.53
CA LYS A 7 -1.46 -17.08 -5.49
C LYS A 7 -1.00 -15.68 -5.07
N GLN A 8 0.05 -15.18 -5.72
CA GLN A 8 0.50 -13.82 -5.52
C GLN A 8 -0.40 -12.90 -6.35
N THR A 9 -1.50 -12.46 -5.73
CA THR A 9 -2.39 -11.47 -6.32
C THR A 9 -1.63 -10.14 -6.41
N ALA A 10 -1.24 -9.74 -7.63
CA ALA A 10 -0.72 -8.41 -7.88
C ALA A 10 -1.85 -7.41 -7.68
N TYR A 11 -1.82 -6.63 -6.59
CA TYR A 11 -2.78 -5.54 -6.43
C TYR A 11 -2.20 -4.30 -7.11
N HIS A 12 -2.78 -3.92 -8.25
CA HIS A 12 -2.67 -2.57 -8.78
C HIS A 12 -3.55 -1.67 -7.91
N PHE A 13 -2.96 -0.88 -7.01
CA PHE A 13 -3.68 0.15 -6.28
C PHE A 13 -3.65 1.42 -7.14
N SER A 14 -4.65 1.60 -8.00
CA SER A 14 -4.82 2.85 -8.74
C SER A 14 -5.61 3.84 -7.88
N ILE A 15 -5.06 5.03 -7.66
CA ILE A 15 -5.77 6.13 -6.98
C ILE A 15 -7.09 6.49 -7.69
N ASP A 16 -7.25 6.14 -8.97
CA ASP A 16 -8.47 6.37 -9.75
C ASP A 16 -9.66 5.51 -9.27
N GLN A 17 -9.40 4.44 -8.52
CA GLN A 17 -10.44 3.67 -7.82
C GLN A 17 -10.85 4.29 -6.48
N TYR A 18 -10.19 5.35 -6.03
CA TYR A 18 -10.57 6.10 -4.83
C TYR A 18 -11.71 7.07 -5.16
N GLN A 19 -12.89 6.51 -5.41
CA GLN A 19 -14.15 7.23 -5.36
C GLN A 19 -14.45 7.48 -3.87
N GLY A 20 -14.27 8.71 -3.39
CA GLY A 20 -14.55 9.04 -1.99
C GLY A 20 -15.97 8.66 -1.58
N PHE A 21 -16.12 8.00 -0.44
CA PHE A 21 -17.41 7.78 0.23
C PHE A 21 -17.22 8.12 1.72
N ASN A 22 -17.83 9.19 2.22
CA ASN A 22 -19.24 9.31 2.63
C ASN A 22 -19.64 8.27 3.69
N ALA A 23 -19.60 8.71 4.95
CA ALA A 23 -20.30 8.32 6.19
C ALA A 23 -20.83 6.89 6.48
N LYS A 24 -20.73 5.92 5.58
CA LYS A 24 -21.20 4.55 5.80
C LYS A 24 -20.12 3.58 5.36
N ASN A 25 -19.28 3.21 6.32
CA ASN A 25 -18.24 2.21 6.19
C ASN A 25 -18.87 0.87 5.77
N ASP A 26 -18.55 0.40 4.56
CA ASP A 26 -18.64 -1.02 4.23
C ASP A 26 -17.34 -1.42 3.52
N PHE A 27 -16.36 -1.83 4.31
CA PHE A 27 -14.99 -2.14 3.87
C PHE A 27 -14.85 -3.58 3.32
N LEU A 28 -15.95 -4.29 3.06
CA LEU A 28 -15.91 -5.67 2.56
C LEU A 28 -16.94 -5.91 1.45
N THR A 29 -16.70 -5.34 0.28
CA THR A 29 -17.14 -6.00 -0.97
C THR A 29 -15.99 -6.01 -1.97
N VAL A 30 -15.16 -7.05 -1.86
CA VAL A 30 -14.65 -7.68 -3.09
C VAL A 30 -15.87 -8.01 -3.93
N THR A 31 -15.93 -7.51 -5.16
CA THR A 31 -17.01 -7.84 -6.08
C THR A 31 -17.08 -9.38 -6.19
N PRO A 32 -18.20 -10.03 -5.87
CA PRO A 32 -18.32 -11.47 -6.09
C PRO A 32 -18.22 -11.75 -7.59
N LEU A 33 -17.46 -12.80 -7.93
CA LEU A 33 -17.29 -13.37 -9.27
C LEU A 33 -18.60 -14.04 -9.76
N SER A 34 -19.70 -13.30 -9.77
CA SER A 34 -20.99 -13.75 -10.32
C SER A 34 -21.48 -12.76 -11.36
N ARG A 35 -20.66 -12.50 -12.37
CA ARG A 35 -21.10 -11.90 -13.64
C ARG A 35 -20.14 -12.22 -14.79
N LEU A 36 -20.02 -13.50 -15.12
CA LEU A 36 -19.71 -13.94 -16.49
C LEU A 36 -20.73 -15.04 -16.81
N ALA A 37 -21.91 -14.60 -17.26
CA ALA A 37 -22.73 -15.44 -18.10
C ALA A 37 -22.06 -15.52 -19.49
N SER A 38 -22.20 -16.67 -20.13
CA SER A 38 -21.90 -16.97 -21.53
C SER A 38 -20.48 -17.49 -21.83
N LEU A 39 -20.28 -18.78 -21.58
CA LEU A 39 -19.35 -19.62 -22.33
C LEU A 39 -20.15 -20.43 -23.35
N ASP A 40 -20.50 -19.80 -24.47
CA ASP A 40 -20.88 -20.46 -25.71
C ASP A 40 -20.09 -19.78 -26.83
N ASP A 41 -18.79 -20.07 -26.91
CA ASP A 41 -18.13 -20.26 -28.20
C ASP A 41 -16.72 -20.85 -28.04
N MET A 42 -16.44 -21.82 -28.90
CA MET A 42 -15.13 -22.39 -29.25
C MET A 42 -14.51 -23.38 -28.25
N GLY A 43 -14.77 -24.65 -28.53
CA GLY A 43 -14.45 -25.81 -27.72
C GLY A 43 -12.98 -26.19 -27.63
N ILE A 44 -12.67 -26.89 -26.54
CA ILE A 44 -11.68 -27.97 -26.49
C ILE A 44 -12.22 -29.06 -25.55
N GLN A 45 -12.30 -30.27 -26.08
CA GLN A 45 -12.77 -31.51 -25.45
C GLN A 45 -11.87 -31.92 -24.27
N MET A 46 -12.45 -32.29 -23.13
CA MET A 46 -11.78 -33.11 -22.11
C MET A 46 -12.38 -34.51 -22.13
N ALA A 47 -11.55 -35.48 -22.52
CA ALA A 47 -11.88 -36.90 -22.51
C ALA A 47 -11.86 -37.46 -21.08
N ALA A 48 -12.83 -38.32 -20.82
CA ALA A 48 -13.06 -39.01 -19.56
C ALA A 48 -11.94 -40.01 -19.22
N ALA A 49 -11.63 -40.15 -17.93
CA ALA A 49 -11.25 -41.43 -17.35
C ALA A 49 -11.69 -41.48 -15.89
N SER A 50 -12.41 -42.54 -15.56
CA SER A 50 -13.11 -42.80 -14.32
C SER A 50 -12.16 -43.18 -13.19
N ARG A 51 -12.69 -42.96 -11.98
CA ARG A 51 -12.29 -43.59 -10.72
C ARG A 51 -12.12 -45.09 -10.96
N ASP A 52 -10.91 -45.63 -10.73
CA ASP A 52 -10.65 -47.01 -10.25
C ASP A 52 -9.17 -47.45 -10.32
N ASP A 53 -8.21 -46.62 -10.74
CA ASP A 53 -6.77 -46.97 -10.70
C ASP A 53 -6.04 -46.41 -9.46
N VAL A 54 -6.47 -46.85 -8.29
CA VAL A 54 -5.66 -46.78 -7.06
C VAL A 54 -5.28 -48.23 -6.72
N LEU A 55 -3.98 -48.55 -6.81
CA LEU A 55 -3.21 -49.60 -6.11
C LEU A 55 -2.27 -50.37 -7.06
N SER A 56 -0.96 -50.05 -7.04
CA SER A 56 0.09 -50.99 -6.58
C SER A 56 1.52 -50.49 -6.83
N LYS A 57 2.29 -50.49 -5.73
CA LYS A 57 3.69 -50.92 -5.54
C LYS A 57 4.83 -50.31 -6.38
N ASN A 58 5.66 -49.55 -5.64
CA ASN A 58 7.08 -49.19 -5.83
C ASN A 58 7.96 -50.26 -6.53
N LEU A 59 9.04 -49.84 -7.22
CA LEU A 59 10.45 -50.24 -6.93
C LEU A 59 11.45 -49.75 -8.02
N PHE A 60 12.47 -48.99 -7.55
CA PHE A 60 13.86 -48.82 -8.04
C PHE A 60 14.25 -48.26 -9.44
N ASP A 61 15.05 -47.19 -9.35
CA ASP A 61 16.37 -46.93 -10.00
C ASP A 61 16.55 -45.82 -11.06
N MET A 62 17.71 -45.15 -10.92
CA MET A 62 18.42 -44.19 -11.79
C MET A 62 18.10 -42.67 -11.71
N ALA A 63 18.91 -41.97 -10.92
CA ALA A 63 19.36 -40.59 -11.21
C ALA A 63 20.49 -40.62 -12.28
N PRO A 64 21.02 -39.49 -12.81
CA PRO A 64 20.49 -38.12 -12.94
C PRO A 64 20.66 -37.56 -14.38
N ALA A 65 19.85 -36.57 -14.78
CA ALA A 65 20.24 -35.66 -15.86
C ALA A 65 20.07 -34.22 -15.37
N ALA A 66 21.21 -33.59 -15.13
CA ALA A 66 21.35 -32.21 -14.72
C ALA A 66 20.76 -31.27 -15.79
N CYS A 67 19.86 -30.38 -15.36
CA CYS A 67 19.61 -29.13 -16.05
C CYS A 67 19.90 -28.02 -15.03
N PRO A 68 20.78 -27.04 -15.33
CA PRO A 68 21.06 -25.96 -14.40
C PRO A 68 19.77 -25.17 -14.16
N PRO A 69 19.43 -24.78 -12.92
CA PRO A 69 18.33 -23.84 -12.74
C PRO A 69 18.78 -22.52 -13.37
N THR A 70 18.19 -22.20 -14.52
CA THR A 70 18.11 -20.83 -15.02
C THR A 70 17.64 -19.99 -13.85
N ARG A 71 18.53 -19.15 -13.30
CA ARG A 71 18.19 -18.18 -12.25
C ARG A 71 17.10 -17.29 -12.83
N LEU A 72 15.84 -17.58 -12.50
CA LEU A 72 14.74 -16.68 -12.75
C LEU A 72 15.06 -15.39 -11.98
N ALA A 73 15.28 -14.32 -12.73
CA ALA A 73 15.41 -12.98 -12.20
C ALA A 73 14.22 -12.70 -11.27
N ALA A 74 14.53 -12.31 -10.03
CA ALA A 74 13.55 -11.92 -9.04
C ALA A 74 12.66 -10.80 -9.63
N GLY A 75 11.41 -11.16 -9.96
CA GLY A 75 10.38 -10.20 -10.27
C GLY A 75 10.21 -9.27 -9.07
N LYS A 76 10.34 -7.96 -9.31
CA LYS A 76 10.27 -6.90 -8.32
C LYS A 76 8.93 -6.98 -7.58
N ALA A 77 8.94 -7.60 -6.39
CA ALA A 77 7.83 -7.55 -5.45
C ALA A 77 7.42 -6.08 -5.28
N GLY A 78 6.10 -5.79 -5.31
CA GLY A 78 5.56 -4.44 -5.17
C GLY A 78 6.33 -3.67 -4.11
N GLY A 79 6.97 -2.57 -4.52
CA GLY A 79 8.09 -1.99 -3.79
C GLY A 79 7.73 -1.63 -2.36
N SER A 80 8.73 -1.45 -1.50
CA SER A 80 8.54 -1.03 -0.09
C SER A 80 7.52 0.11 0.07
N SER A 81 7.45 1.03 -0.91
CA SER A 81 6.47 2.12 -0.95
C SER A 81 5.02 1.65 -1.10
N ASP A 82 4.72 0.66 -1.95
CA ASP A 82 3.34 0.20 -2.17
C ASP A 82 2.76 -0.47 -0.93
N GLN A 83 3.59 -1.24 -0.23
CA GLN A 83 3.19 -1.83 1.04
C GLN A 83 2.94 -0.72 2.07
N LEU A 84 3.86 0.24 2.19
CA LEU A 84 3.73 1.40 3.05
C LEU A 84 2.42 2.15 2.83
N LEU A 85 2.04 2.39 1.58
CA LEU A 85 0.80 3.06 1.24
C LEU A 85 -0.43 2.24 1.63
N ARG A 86 -0.45 0.92 1.45
CA ARG A 86 -1.56 0.08 1.94
C ARG A 86 -1.76 0.21 3.44
N GLY A 87 -0.66 0.24 4.20
CA GLY A 87 -0.70 0.47 5.64
C GLY A 87 -1.29 1.84 6.00
N ALA A 88 -0.97 2.87 5.23
CA ALA A 88 -1.54 4.21 5.38
C ALA A 88 -3.05 4.22 5.06
N PHE A 89 -3.46 3.59 3.96
CA PHE A 89 -4.87 3.52 3.54
C PHE A 89 -5.76 2.76 4.52
N ALA A 90 -5.24 1.71 5.16
CA ALA A 90 -5.96 0.97 6.20
C ALA A 90 -6.33 1.83 7.43
N LEU A 91 -5.77 3.03 7.56
CA LEU A 91 -6.01 3.95 8.67
C LEU A 91 -6.95 5.10 8.30
N LEU A 92 -7.45 5.15 7.06
CA LEU A 92 -8.43 6.15 6.64
C LEU A 92 -9.63 6.18 7.59
N GLY A 93 -10.14 7.38 7.86
CA GLY A 93 -11.25 7.55 8.80
C GLY A 93 -10.84 7.52 10.28
N THR A 94 -9.61 7.15 10.63
CA THR A 94 -9.14 7.24 12.02
C THR A 94 -9.17 8.69 12.50
N ARG A 95 -9.76 8.94 13.67
CA ARG A 95 -9.92 10.31 14.19
C ARG A 95 -8.58 11.00 14.48
N TYR A 96 -8.55 12.31 14.30
CA TYR A 96 -7.43 13.11 14.78
C TYR A 96 -7.42 13.17 16.30
N ARG A 97 -6.23 13.03 16.89
CA ARG A 97 -5.97 13.31 18.30
C ARG A 97 -4.60 13.95 18.46
N SER A 98 -4.53 15.13 19.07
CA SER A 98 -3.25 15.78 19.38
C SER A 98 -2.42 14.88 20.30
N GLY A 99 -1.15 14.64 19.94
CA GLY A 99 -0.28 13.70 20.64
C GLY A 99 -0.58 12.22 20.33
N GLY A 100 -1.64 11.93 19.57
CA GLY A 100 -2.05 10.55 19.25
C GLY A 100 -1.14 9.88 18.24
N ASP A 101 -0.90 8.59 18.46
CA ASP A 101 0.04 7.76 17.70
C ASP A 101 -0.49 6.33 17.45
N SER A 102 -1.79 6.09 17.68
CA SER A 102 -2.37 4.76 17.51
C SER A 102 -3.77 4.77 16.89
N PRO A 103 -4.17 3.70 16.15
CA PRO A 103 -5.49 3.64 15.52
C PRO A 103 -6.65 3.70 16.52
N SER A 104 -6.48 3.10 17.71
CA SER A 104 -7.53 3.04 18.75
C SER A 104 -7.76 4.38 19.44
N THR A 105 -6.71 5.17 19.61
CA THR A 105 -6.80 6.47 20.31
C THR A 105 -6.91 7.65 19.36
N GLY A 106 -6.54 7.49 18.09
CA GLY A 106 -6.44 8.53 17.09
C GLY A 106 -5.00 8.96 16.83
N PHE A 107 -4.80 9.70 15.74
CA PHE A 107 -3.47 10.16 15.32
C PHE A 107 -3.38 11.68 15.26
N ASP A 108 -2.23 12.26 15.60
CA ASP A 108 -1.84 13.54 15.00
C ASP A 108 -1.05 13.31 13.71
N CYS A 109 -0.66 14.39 13.03
CA CYS A 109 -0.02 14.29 11.72
C CYS A 109 1.28 13.48 11.76
N SER A 110 2.17 13.73 12.72
CA SER A 110 3.47 13.07 12.82
C SER A 110 3.39 11.71 13.52
N GLY A 111 2.41 11.48 14.40
CA GLY A 111 2.10 10.19 14.97
C GLY A 111 1.57 9.22 13.93
N PHE A 112 0.74 9.70 13.00
CA PHE A 112 0.31 8.92 11.83
C PHE A 112 1.50 8.48 10.96
N THR A 113 2.39 9.39 10.57
CA THR A 113 3.57 9.03 9.75
C THR A 113 4.50 8.09 10.51
N THR A 114 4.77 8.36 11.79
CA THR A 114 5.60 7.49 12.63
C THR A 114 5.04 6.07 12.68
N TRP A 115 3.74 5.92 12.95
CA TRP A 115 3.07 4.63 13.03
C TRP A 115 3.13 3.85 11.71
N VAL A 116 2.88 4.52 10.59
CA VAL A 116 2.95 3.89 9.26
C VAL A 116 4.37 3.43 8.97
N PHE A 117 5.38 4.28 9.13
CA PHE A 117 6.77 3.98 8.78
C PHE A 117 7.43 2.97 9.73
N ASN A 118 7.07 2.98 11.01
CA ASN A 118 7.59 2.03 11.99
C ASN A 118 7.24 0.58 11.64
N LYS A 119 6.05 0.33 11.08
CA LYS A 119 5.67 -1.00 10.56
C LYS A 119 6.56 -1.52 9.43
N TYR A 120 7.32 -0.64 8.79
CA TYR A 120 8.28 -0.97 7.73
C TYR A 120 9.74 -0.80 8.20
N GLY A 121 9.98 -0.76 9.51
CA GLY A 121 11.32 -0.69 10.10
C GLY A 121 11.98 0.68 10.04
N ILE A 122 11.25 1.74 9.64
CA ILE A 122 11.79 3.10 9.57
C ILE A 122 11.30 3.87 10.80
N ASN A 123 12.23 4.23 11.68
CA ASN A 123 11.94 5.00 12.87
C ASN A 123 12.00 6.49 12.58
N LEU A 124 10.83 7.13 12.50
CA LEU A 124 10.72 8.58 12.38
C LEU A 124 10.68 9.24 13.75
N PRO A 125 11.28 10.43 13.92
CA PRO A 125 11.08 11.27 15.10
C PRO A 125 9.61 11.60 15.33
N ARG A 126 9.23 11.87 16.58
CA ARG A 126 7.81 12.07 16.94
C ARG A 126 7.23 13.37 16.39
N SER A 127 8.04 14.42 16.20
CA SER A 127 7.56 15.72 15.73
C SER A 127 7.74 15.91 14.22
N SER A 128 6.79 16.59 13.59
CA SER A 128 6.88 16.95 12.16
C SER A 128 8.09 17.85 11.84
N ARG A 129 8.55 18.65 12.81
CA ARG A 129 9.74 19.51 12.68
C ARG A 129 11.02 18.68 12.57
N GLU A 130 11.18 17.69 13.44
CA GLU A 130 12.33 16.77 13.41
C GLU A 130 12.26 15.85 12.18
N GLN A 131 11.07 15.35 11.83
CA GLN A 131 10.87 14.58 10.60
C GLN A 131 11.28 15.37 9.34
N PHE A 132 11.11 16.70 9.34
CA PHE A 132 11.54 17.54 8.23
C PHE A 132 13.06 17.70 8.14
N GLN A 133 13.84 17.30 9.14
CA GLN A 133 15.30 17.42 9.14
C GLN A 133 15.99 16.12 8.71
N ILE A 134 15.27 15.00 8.64
CA ILE A 134 15.82 13.70 8.27
C ILE A 134 15.59 13.37 6.80
N GLY A 135 16.43 12.48 6.28
CA GLY A 135 16.37 12.01 4.89
C GLY A 135 16.80 13.04 3.86
N ARG A 136 16.66 12.68 2.59
CA ARG A 136 17.05 13.52 1.45
C ARG A 136 15.95 14.52 1.12
N GLN A 137 16.31 15.77 0.87
CA GLN A 137 15.37 16.77 0.35
C GLN A 137 14.93 16.38 -1.07
N VAL A 138 13.63 16.48 -1.33
CA VAL A 138 13.04 16.19 -2.64
C VAL A 138 12.28 17.42 -3.13
N ALA A 139 12.59 17.84 -4.36
CA ALA A 139 11.84 18.89 -5.04
C ALA A 139 10.41 18.43 -5.34
N LYS A 140 9.44 19.36 -5.40
CA LYS A 140 8.02 19.03 -5.64
C LYS A 140 7.82 18.18 -6.91
N SER A 141 8.58 18.45 -7.97
CA SER A 141 8.54 17.68 -9.23
C SER A 141 9.16 16.28 -9.14
N GLY A 142 9.99 16.02 -8.13
CA GLY A 142 10.66 14.73 -7.91
C GLY A 142 10.01 13.84 -6.86
N LEU A 143 8.82 14.22 -6.37
CA LEU A 143 8.08 13.47 -5.36
C LEU A 143 7.67 12.09 -5.90
N GLN A 144 7.88 11.07 -5.09
CA GLN A 144 7.54 9.67 -5.35
C GLN A 144 6.67 9.10 -4.24
N LYS A 145 5.92 8.04 -4.56
CA LYS A 145 5.08 7.30 -3.61
C LYS A 145 5.87 6.98 -2.33
N GLY A 146 5.34 7.38 -1.19
CA GLY A 146 5.97 7.19 0.12
C GLY A 146 6.88 8.32 0.57
N ASP A 147 7.13 9.36 -0.23
CA ASP A 147 7.83 10.55 0.26
C ASP A 147 7.00 11.29 1.31
N LEU A 148 7.64 11.91 2.29
CA LEU A 148 6.98 12.77 3.26
C LEU A 148 6.83 14.17 2.67
N VAL A 149 5.61 14.73 2.71
CA VAL A 149 5.32 16.11 2.33
C VAL A 149 5.04 16.95 3.57
N PHE A 150 5.65 18.11 3.64
CA PHE A 150 5.61 18.97 4.82
C PHE A 150 4.94 20.30 4.49
N PHE A 151 4.20 20.81 5.47
CA PHE A 151 3.53 22.09 5.36
C PHE A 151 3.78 22.94 6.60
N GLY A 152 3.81 24.26 6.40
CA GLY A 152 4.14 25.20 7.44
C GLY A 152 3.82 26.64 7.09
N SER A 153 4.40 27.54 7.86
CA SER A 153 4.34 28.98 7.65
C SER A 153 5.69 29.60 7.99
N LYS A 154 5.76 30.94 8.06
CA LYS A 154 6.95 31.66 8.55
C LYS A 154 7.42 31.23 9.94
N ARG A 155 6.53 30.61 10.75
CA ARG A 155 6.84 30.06 12.08
C ARG A 155 7.43 28.65 12.06
N GLY A 156 7.68 28.09 10.88
CA GLY A 156 8.21 26.74 10.68
C GLY A 156 7.16 25.69 10.31
N ILE A 157 7.58 24.43 10.36
CA ILE A 157 6.76 23.27 10.01
C ILE A 157 5.66 23.06 11.04
N SER A 158 4.44 22.84 10.57
CA SER A 158 3.25 22.59 11.39
C SER A 158 2.52 21.30 11.02
N HIS A 159 2.80 20.71 9.85
CA HIS A 159 2.05 19.56 9.35
C HIS A 159 2.91 18.64 8.49
N VAL A 160 2.56 17.35 8.45
CA VAL A 160 3.20 16.33 7.60
C VAL A 160 2.15 15.37 7.03
N GLY A 161 2.43 14.81 5.85
CA GLY A 161 1.65 13.74 5.22
C GLY A 161 2.55 12.84 4.37
N ILE A 162 1.98 11.74 3.87
CA ILE A 162 2.66 10.76 3.01
C ILE A 162 2.18 10.96 1.58
N TYR A 163 3.11 11.22 0.67
CA TYR A 163 2.82 11.42 -0.75
C TYR A 163 2.38 10.11 -1.40
N LEU A 164 1.34 10.24 -2.22
CA LEU A 164 0.79 9.17 -3.03
C LEU A 164 1.33 9.36 -4.45
N GLU A 165 0.46 9.79 -5.36
CA GLU A 165 0.78 10.13 -6.75
C GLU A 165 -0.10 11.30 -7.20
N ASN A 166 0.19 11.87 -8.37
CA ASN A 166 -0.64 12.90 -9.00
C ASN A 166 -0.94 14.10 -8.08
N GLY A 167 0.03 14.51 -7.26
CA GLY A 167 -0.14 15.61 -6.32
C GLY A 167 -1.04 15.29 -5.12
N LYS A 168 -1.39 14.02 -4.87
CA LYS A 168 -2.19 13.59 -3.71
C LYS A 168 -1.30 13.12 -2.56
N PHE A 169 -1.80 13.27 -1.34
CA PHE A 169 -1.14 12.80 -0.14
C PHE A 169 -2.17 12.40 0.93
N ILE A 170 -1.80 11.45 1.78
CA ILE A 170 -2.60 11.00 2.93
C ILE A 170 -2.04 11.57 4.23
N HIS A 171 -2.92 12.01 5.13
CA HIS A 171 -2.53 12.64 6.39
C HIS A 171 -3.65 12.58 7.43
N SER A 172 -3.29 12.67 8.72
CA SER A 172 -4.25 13.01 9.79
C SER A 172 -4.44 14.53 9.81
N ALA A 173 -5.62 15.04 9.46
CA ALA A 173 -5.79 16.44 9.08
C ALA A 173 -5.72 17.47 10.22
N SER A 174 -6.66 17.41 11.17
CA SER A 174 -6.77 18.37 12.28
C SER A 174 -7.85 17.93 13.27
N ASN A 175 -7.95 18.60 14.43
CA ASN A 175 -9.06 18.42 15.37
C ASN A 175 -10.42 18.43 14.63
N GLY A 176 -11.29 17.50 15.02
CA GLY A 176 -12.62 17.32 14.41
C GLY A 176 -12.61 16.65 13.04
N LYS A 177 -11.44 16.25 12.53
CA LYS A 177 -11.29 15.53 11.26
C LYS A 177 -10.65 14.15 11.48
N THR A 178 -10.50 13.42 10.38
CA THR A 178 -9.95 12.07 10.35
C THR A 178 -8.71 12.01 9.45
N VAL A 179 -8.08 10.83 9.39
CA VAL A 179 -7.11 10.50 8.36
C VAL A 179 -7.82 10.48 7.00
N GLN A 180 -7.31 11.30 6.08
CA GLN A 180 -7.92 11.56 4.78
C GLN A 180 -6.87 11.80 3.70
N VAL A 181 -7.32 11.81 2.44
CA VAL A 181 -6.52 12.17 1.28
C VAL A 181 -6.81 13.61 0.88
N SER A 182 -5.77 14.39 0.60
CA SER A 182 -5.87 15.77 0.11
C SER A 182 -4.94 15.98 -1.09
N SER A 183 -5.14 17.10 -1.80
CA SER A 183 -4.37 17.50 -2.97
C SER A 183 -3.40 18.64 -2.65
N LEU A 184 -2.16 18.54 -3.14
CA LEU A 184 -1.19 19.63 -3.13
C LEU A 184 -1.61 20.86 -3.96
N GLU A 185 -2.61 20.69 -4.82
CA GLU A 185 -3.20 21.75 -5.63
C GLU A 185 -4.39 22.44 -4.96
N GLU A 186 -4.88 21.92 -3.82
CA GLU A 186 -5.81 22.69 -3.00
C GLU A 186 -5.11 23.93 -2.47
N ASP A 187 -5.77 25.08 -2.62
CA ASP A 187 -5.32 26.41 -2.20
C ASP A 187 -4.62 26.46 -0.83
N TYR A 188 -5.20 25.78 0.16
CA TYR A 188 -4.66 25.74 1.52
C TYR A 188 -3.27 25.07 1.57
N TRP A 189 -3.14 23.90 0.92
CA TRP A 189 -1.92 23.09 0.91
C TRP A 189 -0.86 23.69 0.00
N LYS A 190 -1.28 24.21 -1.16
CA LYS A 190 -0.41 24.89 -2.11
C LYS A 190 0.32 26.07 -1.48
N ARG A 191 -0.39 26.92 -0.73
CA ARG A 191 0.20 28.08 -0.03
C ARG A 191 1.11 27.72 1.15
N ARG A 192 0.98 26.51 1.70
CA ARG A 192 1.70 26.08 2.91
C ARG A 192 2.79 25.06 2.64
N TYR A 193 2.94 24.59 1.40
CA TYR A 193 3.92 23.57 1.07
C TYR A 193 5.34 24.05 1.40
N ALA A 194 6.04 23.30 2.24
CA ALA A 194 7.37 23.62 2.73
C ALA A 194 8.47 22.76 2.10
N GLY A 195 8.14 21.55 1.63
CA GLY A 195 9.08 20.66 0.93
C GLY A 195 8.76 19.19 1.09
N GLY A 196 9.53 18.35 0.40
CA GLY A 196 9.48 16.89 0.49
C GLY A 196 10.74 16.29 1.13
N ARG A 197 10.59 15.18 1.86
CA ARG A 197 11.71 14.35 2.34
C ARG A 197 11.52 12.90 1.92
N ARG A 198 12.59 12.27 1.46
CA ARG A 198 12.66 10.82 1.22
C ARG A 198 13.56 10.17 2.26
N VAL A 199 13.05 9.11 2.89
CA VAL A 199 13.70 8.42 4.02
C VAL A 199 14.16 6.99 3.70
N PHE A 200 14.07 6.58 2.44
CA PHE A 200 14.54 5.30 1.90
C PHE A 200 15.39 5.50 0.64
#